data_AF-A0A257MCG5-F1
#
_entry.id   AF-A0A257MCG5-F1
#
_cell.length_a   1.000
_cell.length_b   1.000
_cell.length_c   1.000
_cell.angle_alpha   90.00
_cell.angle_beta   90.00
_cell.angle_gamma   90.00
#
_symmetry.space_group_name_H-M   'P 1'
#
loop_
_entity.id
_entity.type
_entity.pdbx_description
1 polymer ?
#
loop_
_entity_poly.entity_id
_entity_poly.type
_entity_poly.pdbx_seq_one_letter_code
_entity_poly.pdbx_strand_id
1 'polypeptide(L)'
;MKGDFVEPSDEEVEKLCARLGAEAKQAGYNLNSDADFVRGLVKGLLVNEKRYGYRACPCRLATGDKAEDLDIICPCDYRDADLTDFGACYCALYVSKAVLAGKQELSSIPERRLPEEERKRLDGRRKAKEESLGKDISKAAFRLSLPVWRCTVCGYLCARDAPPEVCPICKVGKERFERFI
;
A
#
# COMPACT_ATOMS: atom_id res chain seq x y z
N MET A 1 -17.28 -28.05 -0.90
CA MET A 1 -18.45 -27.21 -0.55
C MET A 1 -18.51 -26.05 -1.53
N LYS A 2 -19.38 -26.12 -2.55
CA LYS A 2 -19.70 -24.95 -3.39
C LYS A 2 -20.73 -24.14 -2.60
N GLY A 3 -20.26 -23.28 -1.71
CA GLY A 3 -21.11 -22.22 -1.18
C GLY A 3 -21.40 -21.27 -2.33
N ASP A 4 -22.66 -20.90 -2.52
CA ASP A 4 -23.07 -19.98 -3.57
C ASP A 4 -22.31 -18.66 -3.40
N PHE A 5 -21.31 -18.44 -4.25
CA PHE A 5 -20.54 -17.21 -4.24
C PHE A 5 -21.45 -16.09 -4.75
N VAL A 6 -21.88 -15.22 -3.84
CA VAL A 6 -22.70 -14.06 -4.19
C VAL A 6 -21.77 -12.93 -4.61
N GLU A 7 -21.85 -12.54 -5.89
CA GLU A 7 -21.12 -11.38 -6.39
C GLU A 7 -21.49 -10.10 -5.62
N PRO A 8 -20.54 -9.16 -5.45
CA PRO A 8 -20.85 -7.84 -4.90
C PRO A 8 -21.87 -7.09 -5.76
N SER A 9 -22.86 -6.47 -5.11
CA SER A 9 -23.83 -5.61 -5.79
C SER A 9 -23.19 -4.29 -6.23
N ASP A 10 -23.80 -3.61 -7.21
CA ASP A 10 -23.36 -2.27 -7.61
C ASP A 10 -23.39 -1.27 -6.44
N GLU A 11 -24.37 -1.38 -5.55
CA GLU A 11 -24.45 -0.54 -4.35
C GLU A 11 -23.26 -0.77 -3.39
N GLU A 12 -22.86 -2.03 -3.18
CA GLU A 12 -21.66 -2.37 -2.39
C GLU A 12 -20.40 -1.77 -3.01
N VAL A 13 -20.28 -1.82 -4.35
CA VAL A 13 -19.16 -1.25 -5.11
C VAL A 13 -19.14 0.27 -4.96
N GLU A 14 -20.25 0.96 -5.21
CA GLU A 14 -20.33 2.42 -5.08
C GLU A 14 -19.99 2.90 -3.67
N LYS A 15 -20.54 2.22 -2.66
CA LYS A 15 -20.27 2.54 -1.26
C LYS A 15 -18.78 2.41 -0.94
N LEU A 16 -18.12 1.37 -1.47
CA LEU A 16 -16.70 1.19 -1.26
C LEU A 16 -15.86 2.20 -2.06
N CYS A 17 -16.21 2.51 -3.31
CA CYS A 17 -15.58 3.56 -4.11
C CYS A 17 -15.60 4.90 -3.38
N ALA A 18 -16.78 5.30 -2.88
CA ALA A 18 -16.95 6.56 -2.15
C ALA A 18 -16.10 6.59 -0.87
N ARG A 19 -16.10 5.50 -0.10
CA ARG A 19 -15.30 5.38 1.12
C ARG A 19 -13.80 5.48 0.83
N LEU A 20 -13.30 4.68 -0.12
CA LEU A 20 -11.88 4.70 -0.52
C LEU A 20 -11.47 6.08 -1.05
N GLY A 21 -12.32 6.73 -1.84
CA GLY A 21 -12.06 8.07 -2.36
C GLY A 21 -11.96 9.12 -1.25
N ALA A 22 -12.86 9.06 -0.26
CA ALA A 22 -12.83 9.95 0.90
C ALA A 22 -11.59 9.72 1.76
N GLU A 23 -11.29 8.46 2.11
CA GLU A 23 -10.10 8.07 2.88
C GLU A 23 -8.80 8.47 2.16
N ALA A 24 -8.71 8.23 0.85
CA ALA A 24 -7.56 8.62 0.04
C ALA A 24 -7.33 10.13 0.12
N LYS A 25 -8.35 10.95 -0.18
CA LYS A 25 -8.27 12.41 -0.11
C LYS A 25 -7.89 12.89 1.29
N GLN A 26 -8.55 12.34 2.31
CA GLN A 26 -8.27 12.65 3.72
C GLN A 26 -6.87 12.25 4.15
N ALA A 27 -6.24 11.26 3.51
CA ALA A 27 -4.87 10.83 3.77
C ALA A 27 -3.84 11.49 2.83
N GLY A 28 -4.26 12.31 1.86
CA GLY A 28 -3.37 12.97 0.90
C GLY A 28 -3.03 12.15 -0.35
N TYR A 29 -3.74 11.05 -0.57
CA TYR A 29 -3.66 10.20 -1.76
C TYR A 29 -4.83 10.47 -2.72
N ASN A 30 -4.76 9.92 -3.93
CA ASN A 30 -5.81 10.06 -4.92
C ASN A 30 -6.12 8.70 -5.53
N LEU A 31 -7.40 8.47 -5.86
CA LEU A 31 -7.79 7.38 -6.74
C LEU A 31 -7.60 7.80 -8.19
N ASN A 32 -7.48 6.81 -9.08
CA ASN A 32 -7.51 7.02 -10.52
C ASN A 32 -8.79 7.75 -10.96
N SER A 33 -8.68 8.61 -11.98
CA SER A 33 -9.79 9.41 -12.50
C SER A 33 -10.76 8.61 -13.36
N ASP A 34 -10.36 7.46 -13.90
CA ASP A 34 -11.24 6.57 -14.65
C ASP A 34 -12.18 5.81 -13.69
N ALA A 35 -13.44 6.27 -13.64
CA ALA A 35 -14.44 5.74 -12.71
C ALA A 35 -14.77 4.27 -12.98
N ASP A 36 -14.90 3.86 -14.24
CA ASP A 36 -15.25 2.48 -14.58
C ASP A 36 -14.10 1.52 -14.25
N PHE A 37 -12.86 1.95 -14.50
CA PHE A 37 -11.67 1.22 -14.11
C PHE A 37 -11.58 1.05 -12.59
N VAL A 38 -11.79 2.13 -11.83
CA VAL A 38 -11.81 2.09 -10.35
C VAL A 38 -12.92 1.16 -9.85
N ARG A 39 -14.13 1.24 -10.39
CA ARG A 39 -15.24 0.34 -10.03
C ARG A 39 -14.87 -1.12 -10.24
N GLY A 40 -14.21 -1.45 -11.35
CA GLY A 40 -13.72 -2.80 -11.64
C GLY A 40 -12.74 -3.32 -10.57
N LEU A 41 -11.76 -2.50 -10.18
CA LEU A 41 -10.80 -2.85 -9.13
C LEU A 41 -11.46 -2.98 -7.75
N VAL A 42 -12.41 -2.10 -7.44
CA VAL A 42 -13.17 -2.12 -6.19
C VAL A 42 -14.08 -3.34 -6.10
N LYS A 43 -14.73 -3.73 -7.21
CA LYS A 43 -15.45 -5.02 -7.29
C LYS A 43 -14.51 -6.19 -7.02
N GLY A 44 -13.31 -6.18 -7.61
CA GLY A 44 -12.28 -7.19 -7.33
C GLY A 44 -11.87 -7.26 -5.86
N LEU A 45 -11.72 -6.12 -5.19
CA LEU A 45 -11.44 -6.04 -3.75
C LEU A 45 -12.55 -6.69 -2.92
N LEU A 46 -13.82 -6.42 -3.24
CA LEU A 46 -14.97 -7.00 -2.54
C LEU A 46 -15.10 -8.51 -2.79
N VAL A 47 -14.85 -8.95 -4.03
CA VAL A 47 -14.79 -10.38 -4.37
C VAL A 47 -13.73 -11.09 -3.53
N ASN A 48 -12.53 -10.50 -3.43
CA ASN A 48 -11.44 -11.04 -2.62
C ASN A 48 -11.76 -11.02 -1.12
N GLU A 49 -12.42 -9.99 -0.63
CA GLU A 49 -12.86 -9.91 0.77
C GLU A 49 -13.88 -11.00 1.10
N LYS A 50 -14.88 -11.22 0.24
CA LYS A 50 -15.85 -12.32 0.41
C LYS A 50 -15.19 -13.70 0.31
N ARG A 51 -14.17 -13.85 -0.54
CA ARG A 51 -13.48 -15.13 -0.79
C ARG A 51 -12.48 -15.50 0.30
N TYR A 52 -11.64 -14.55 0.73
CA TYR A 52 -10.50 -14.80 1.61
C TYR A 52 -10.67 -14.24 3.03
N GLY A 53 -11.71 -13.43 3.26
CA GLY A 53 -11.93 -12.74 4.54
C GLY A 53 -11.06 -11.48 4.72
N TYR A 54 -10.38 -11.03 3.66
CA TYR A 54 -9.60 -9.79 3.63
C TYR A 54 -9.50 -9.23 2.22
N ARG A 55 -9.30 -7.91 2.11
CA ARG A 55 -9.17 -7.18 0.84
C ARG A 55 -7.80 -7.39 0.18
N ALA A 56 -7.51 -8.61 -0.24
CA ALA A 56 -6.35 -8.91 -1.09
C ALA A 56 -6.35 -8.05 -2.36
N CYS A 57 -5.18 -7.57 -2.77
CA CYS A 57 -4.99 -6.79 -3.99
C CYS A 57 -5.67 -7.46 -5.20
N PRO A 58 -6.52 -6.75 -5.97
CA PRO A 58 -7.34 -7.36 -7.01
C PRO A 58 -6.54 -7.79 -8.25
N CYS A 59 -5.30 -7.31 -8.39
CA CYS A 59 -4.43 -7.62 -9.52
C CYS A 59 -3.27 -8.57 -9.17
N ARG A 60 -3.23 -9.08 -7.94
CA ARG A 60 -2.24 -10.07 -7.49
C ARG A 60 -2.93 -11.35 -7.07
N LEU A 61 -2.24 -12.47 -7.24
CA LEU A 61 -2.72 -13.75 -6.76
C LEU A 61 -2.54 -13.81 -5.24
N ALA A 62 -3.66 -13.92 -4.51
CA ALA A 62 -3.65 -14.21 -3.08
C ALA A 62 -3.47 -15.71 -2.85
N THR A 63 -2.70 -16.04 -1.82
CA THR A 63 -2.52 -17.40 -1.32
C THR A 63 -3.77 -17.91 -0.60
N GLY A 64 -4.57 -16.98 -0.06
CA GLY A 64 -5.72 -17.30 0.81
C GLY A 64 -5.33 -17.40 2.28
N ASP A 65 -4.04 -17.40 2.62
CA ASP A 65 -3.55 -17.23 3.98
C ASP A 65 -3.28 -15.75 4.26
N LYS A 66 -4.03 -15.18 5.21
CA LYS A 66 -3.90 -13.77 5.58
C LYS A 66 -2.49 -13.42 6.07
N ALA A 67 -1.79 -14.35 6.74
CA ALA A 67 -0.45 -14.10 7.26
C ALA A 67 0.58 -13.92 6.12
N GLU A 68 0.44 -14.71 5.06
CA GLU A 68 1.34 -14.70 3.88
C GLU A 68 1.01 -13.56 2.89
N ASP A 69 -0.18 -12.96 3.02
CA ASP A 69 -0.70 -11.91 2.13
C ASP A 69 -0.82 -10.53 2.79
N LEU A 70 -0.33 -10.34 4.02
CA LEU A 70 -0.35 -9.04 4.72
C LEU A 70 0.22 -7.91 3.83
N ASP A 71 1.29 -8.20 3.08
CA ASP A 71 1.98 -7.27 2.20
C ASP A 71 1.12 -6.78 1.02
N ILE A 72 0.09 -7.55 0.64
CA ILE A 72 -0.82 -7.24 -0.48
C ILE A 72 -2.25 -6.92 -0.06
N ILE A 73 -2.56 -6.84 1.24
CA ILE A 73 -3.86 -6.32 1.69
C ILE A 73 -3.94 -4.85 1.26
N CYS A 74 -5.01 -4.46 0.56
CA CYS A 74 -5.15 -3.12 0.02
C CYS A 74 -5.45 -2.08 1.13
N PRO A 75 -4.71 -0.96 1.22
CA PRO A 75 -3.55 -0.59 0.41
C PRO A 75 -2.27 -1.38 0.78
N CYS A 76 -1.62 -1.98 -0.22
CA CYS A 76 -0.45 -2.85 -0.05
C CYS A 76 0.82 -2.06 0.31
N ASP A 77 1.83 -2.76 0.85
CA ASP A 77 3.11 -2.19 1.28
C ASP A 77 3.88 -1.47 0.15
N TYR A 78 3.64 -1.88 -1.09
CA TYR A 78 4.32 -1.37 -2.28
C TYR A 78 3.78 -0.03 -2.79
N ARG A 79 2.55 0.35 -2.38
CA ARG A 79 1.80 1.47 -2.96
C ARG A 79 2.60 2.78 -2.96
N ASP A 80 3.22 3.11 -1.84
CA ASP A 80 3.85 4.42 -1.67
C ASP A 80 5.15 4.53 -2.49
N ALA A 81 5.95 3.46 -2.55
CA ALA A 81 7.14 3.40 -3.40
C ALA A 81 6.76 3.45 -4.88
N ASP A 82 5.71 2.73 -5.28
CA ASP A 82 5.18 2.75 -6.65
C ASP A 82 4.66 4.14 -7.04
N LEU A 83 3.93 4.81 -6.15
CA LEU A 83 3.47 6.19 -6.38
C LEU A 83 4.62 7.17 -6.54
N THR A 84 5.70 6.99 -5.78
CA THR A 84 6.88 7.86 -5.82
C THR A 84 7.66 7.68 -7.12
N ASP A 85 7.92 6.43 -7.51
CA ASP A 85 8.81 6.12 -8.63
C ASP A 85 8.09 6.11 -9.98
N PHE A 86 6.81 5.68 -10.00
CA PHE A 86 6.06 5.43 -11.23
C PHE A 86 4.76 6.21 -11.32
N GLY A 87 4.39 6.96 -10.27
CA GLY A 87 3.19 7.79 -10.27
C GLY A 87 1.87 7.04 -10.08
N ALA A 88 1.87 5.72 -9.93
CA ALA A 88 0.69 4.90 -9.66
C ALA A 88 1.08 3.62 -8.92
N CYS A 89 0.18 3.08 -8.09
CA CYS A 89 0.40 1.73 -7.53
C CYS A 89 0.26 0.65 -8.61
N TYR A 90 0.71 -0.57 -8.34
CA TYR A 90 0.68 -1.67 -9.33
C TYR A 90 -0.66 -1.90 -10.05
N CYS A 91 -1.80 -1.87 -9.33
CA CYS A 91 -3.13 -1.97 -9.96
C CYS A 91 -3.64 -0.67 -10.60
N ALA A 92 -2.90 0.43 -10.49
CA ALA A 92 -3.32 1.79 -10.81
C ALA A 92 -4.62 2.26 -10.13
N LEU A 93 -5.00 1.68 -8.97
CA LEU A 93 -6.11 2.20 -8.15
C LEU A 93 -5.78 3.56 -7.55
N TYR A 94 -4.56 3.71 -7.01
CA TYR A 94 -4.04 4.95 -6.46
C TYR A 94 -3.05 5.58 -7.44
N VAL A 95 -3.14 6.90 -7.60
CA VAL A 95 -2.27 7.67 -8.51
C VAL A 95 -1.70 8.92 -7.83
N SER A 96 -0.55 9.36 -8.30
CA SER A 96 0.10 10.60 -7.89
C SER A 96 -0.69 11.81 -8.37
N LYS A 97 -0.43 12.98 -7.78
CA LYS A 97 -1.02 14.24 -8.25
C LYS A 97 -0.57 14.60 -9.67
N ALA A 98 0.65 14.20 -10.07
CA ALA A 98 1.16 14.44 -11.42
C ALA A 98 0.33 13.69 -12.46
N VAL A 99 0.05 12.41 -12.21
CA VAL A 99 -0.82 11.59 -13.06
C VAL A 99 -2.26 12.13 -13.07
N LEU A 100 -2.82 12.43 -11.89
CA LEU A 100 -4.18 12.99 -11.81
C LEU A 100 -4.33 14.32 -12.56
N ALA A 101 -3.27 15.13 -12.61
CA ALA A 101 -3.23 16.39 -13.35
C ALA A 101 -2.87 16.23 -14.84
N GLY A 102 -2.72 14.99 -15.35
CA GLY A 102 -2.31 14.72 -16.73
C GLY A 102 -0.88 15.14 -17.06
N LYS A 103 -0.04 15.40 -16.05
CA LYS A 103 1.38 15.81 -16.22
C LYS A 103 2.33 14.62 -16.37
N GLN A 104 1.84 13.43 -16.06
CA GLN A 104 2.55 12.16 -16.19
C GLN A 104 1.56 11.13 -16.72
N GLU A 105 1.95 10.43 -17.78
CA GLU A 105 1.13 9.34 -18.32
C GLU A 105 1.30 8.07 -17.47
N LEU A 106 0.24 7.27 -17.39
CA LEU A 106 0.31 5.94 -16.79
C LEU A 106 1.08 5.00 -17.71
N SER A 107 2.03 4.27 -17.13
CA SER A 107 2.76 3.18 -17.80
C SER A 107 2.58 1.89 -17.03
N SER A 108 2.96 0.77 -17.65
CA SER A 108 3.21 -0.45 -16.88
C SER A 108 4.35 -0.19 -15.89
N ILE A 109 4.25 -0.81 -14.71
CA ILE A 109 5.25 -0.71 -13.65
C ILE A 109 5.71 -2.12 -13.26
N PRO A 110 6.95 -2.29 -12.79
CA PRO A 110 7.44 -3.60 -12.35
C PRO A 110 6.69 -4.09 -11.10
N GLU A 111 6.54 -5.41 -10.97
CA GLU A 111 6.05 -6.03 -9.73
C GLU A 111 7.16 -5.99 -8.67
N ARG A 112 6.92 -5.28 -7.56
CA ARG A 112 7.84 -5.20 -6.42
C ARG A 112 7.73 -6.37 -5.46
N ARG A 113 6.59 -7.07 -5.46
CA ARG A 113 6.39 -8.25 -4.61
C ARG A 113 7.33 -9.36 -5.07
N LEU A 114 8.23 -9.76 -4.17
CA LEU A 114 9.18 -10.83 -4.44
C LEU A 114 8.47 -12.18 -4.60
N PRO A 115 9.06 -13.12 -5.37
CA PRO A 115 8.57 -14.49 -5.43
C PRO A 115 8.47 -15.14 -4.05
N GLU A 116 7.53 -16.07 -3.89
CA GLU A 116 7.22 -16.72 -2.60
C GLU A 116 8.45 -17.30 -1.89
N GLU A 117 9.29 -18.04 -2.62
CA GLU A 117 10.52 -18.63 -2.07
C GLU A 117 11.47 -17.58 -1.49
N GLU A 118 11.57 -16.42 -2.13
CA GLU A 118 12.42 -15.34 -1.67
C GLU A 118 11.82 -14.61 -0.46
N ARG A 119 10.48 -14.41 -0.43
CA ARG A 119 9.78 -13.85 0.73
C ARG A 119 9.98 -14.73 1.97
N LYS A 120 9.73 -16.04 1.85
CA LYS A 120 9.94 -17.01 2.94
C LYS A 120 11.38 -17.02 3.44
N ARG A 121 12.36 -16.93 2.54
CA ARG A 121 13.79 -16.83 2.90
C ARG A 121 14.08 -15.56 3.70
N LEU A 122 13.53 -14.40 3.30
CA LEU A 122 13.72 -13.14 4.00
C LEU A 122 13.04 -13.14 5.37
N ASP A 123 11.86 -13.72 5.49
CA ASP A 123 11.13 -13.82 6.75
C ASP A 123 11.83 -14.76 7.74
N GLY A 124 12.37 -15.88 7.27
CA GLY A 124 13.22 -16.75 8.09
C GLY A 124 14.45 -16.02 8.63
N ARG A 125 15.10 -15.20 7.79
CA ARG A 125 16.24 -14.34 8.21
C ARG A 125 15.82 -13.27 9.22
N ARG A 126 14.65 -12.65 9.04
CA ARG A 126 14.11 -11.64 9.98
C ARG A 126 13.83 -12.24 11.35
N LYS A 127 13.14 -13.38 11.42
CA LYS A 127 12.86 -14.10 12.67
C LYS A 127 14.13 -14.47 13.42
N ALA A 128 15.13 -15.03 12.73
CA ALA A 128 16.43 -15.34 13.33
C ALA A 128 17.18 -14.09 13.83
N LYS A 129 17.04 -12.95 13.13
CA LYS A 129 17.63 -11.67 13.55
C LYS A 129 16.92 -11.07 14.76
N GLU A 130 15.59 -11.19 14.86
CA GLU A 130 14.81 -10.75 16.02
C GLU A 130 15.13 -11.59 17.26
N GLU A 131 15.26 -12.91 17.12
CA GLU A 131 15.65 -13.81 18.22
C GLU A 131 17.07 -13.53 18.74
N SER A 132 17.98 -13.08 17.87
CA SER A 132 19.36 -12.75 18.24
C SER A 132 19.56 -11.30 18.71
N LEU A 133 18.66 -10.37 18.36
CA LEU A 133 18.61 -9.04 18.95
C LEU A 133 17.98 -9.14 20.36
N GLY A 134 18.83 -9.35 21.38
CA GLY A 134 18.40 -9.17 22.76
C GLY A 134 17.75 -7.79 23.00
N LYS A 135 17.05 -7.61 24.14
CA LYS A 135 16.26 -6.41 24.54
C LYS A 135 17.03 -5.07 24.63
N ASP A 136 18.22 -4.97 24.07
CA ASP A 136 19.07 -3.79 24.14
C ASP A 136 18.65 -2.75 23.09
N ILE A 137 17.67 -1.93 23.48
CA ILE A 137 17.00 -0.90 22.66
C ILE A 137 18.01 0.10 22.05
N SER A 138 19.13 0.32 22.74
CA SER A 138 20.19 1.26 22.35
C SER A 138 20.89 0.89 21.03
N LYS A 139 21.05 -0.40 20.72
CA LYS A 139 21.62 -0.88 19.44
C LYS A 139 20.57 -1.11 18.36
N ALA A 140 19.29 -1.26 18.73
CA ALA A 140 18.20 -1.49 17.78
C ALA A 140 17.89 -0.23 16.94
N ALA A 141 17.94 0.97 17.55
CA ALA A 141 17.70 2.24 16.86
C ALA A 141 18.71 2.52 15.72
N PHE A 142 19.95 2.02 15.83
CA PHE A 142 20.99 2.18 14.80
C PHE A 142 20.96 1.09 13.70
N ARG A 143 20.04 0.12 13.76
CA ARG A 143 19.97 -1.02 12.83
C ARG A 143 18.63 -1.10 12.09
N LEU A 144 17.96 0.02 11.91
CA LEU A 144 16.71 0.08 11.17
C LEU A 144 16.92 -0.37 9.72
N SER A 145 16.01 -1.18 9.22
CA SER A 145 16.04 -1.69 7.85
C SER A 145 15.65 -0.64 6.81
N LEU A 146 15.01 0.44 7.24
CA LEU A 146 14.54 1.54 6.40
C LEU A 146 14.90 2.86 7.06
N PRO A 147 15.17 3.92 6.26
CA PRO A 147 15.31 5.25 6.81
C PRO A 147 13.98 5.74 7.39
N VAL A 148 14.06 6.54 8.44
CA VAL A 148 12.90 7.17 9.07
C VAL A 148 12.82 8.60 8.59
N TRP A 149 11.67 8.98 8.06
CA TRP A 149 11.36 10.34 7.63
C TRP A 149 10.45 11.02 8.63
N ARG A 150 10.71 12.31 8.89
CA ARG A 150 9.92 13.15 9.79
C ARG A 150 9.34 14.34 9.05
N CYS A 151 8.04 14.54 9.20
CA CYS A 151 7.40 15.79 8.76
C CYS A 151 7.82 16.94 9.68
N THR A 152 8.46 17.97 9.11
CA THR A 152 8.94 19.17 9.83
C THR A 152 7.83 20.04 10.40
N VAL A 153 6.56 19.81 10.01
CA VAL A 153 5.40 20.58 10.46
C VAL A 153 4.72 19.94 11.67
N CYS A 154 4.28 18.69 11.54
CA CYS A 154 3.48 18.01 12.57
C CYS A 154 4.23 16.90 13.30
N GLY A 155 5.45 16.55 12.89
CA GLY A 155 6.25 15.50 13.52
C GLY A 155 5.86 14.07 13.14
N TYR A 156 4.95 13.86 12.17
CA TYR A 156 4.65 12.52 11.64
C TYR A 156 5.94 11.78 11.23
N LEU A 157 6.09 10.54 11.70
CA LEU A 157 7.21 9.65 11.41
C LEU A 157 6.77 8.47 10.55
N CYS A 158 7.57 8.15 9.53
CA CYS A 158 7.37 6.95 8.72
C CYS A 158 8.71 6.33 8.32
N ALA A 159 8.80 5.00 8.40
CA ALA A 159 9.94 4.23 7.92
C ALA A 159 9.66 3.71 6.49
N ARG A 160 10.32 4.30 5.51
CA ARG A 160 10.11 4.10 4.06
C ARG A 160 11.37 4.47 3.29
N ASP A 161 11.57 3.95 2.09
CA ASP A 161 12.72 4.32 1.24
C ASP A 161 12.75 5.82 0.92
N ALA A 162 11.57 6.41 0.71
CA ALA A 162 11.35 7.84 0.48
C ALA A 162 10.18 8.36 1.35
N PRO A 163 10.12 9.67 1.68
CA PRO A 163 8.97 10.22 2.39
C PRO A 163 7.72 10.18 1.50
N PRO A 164 6.51 10.12 2.06
CA PRO A 164 5.29 10.17 1.27
C PRO A 164 5.18 11.49 0.52
N GLU A 165 4.58 11.47 -0.68
CA GLU A 165 4.33 12.67 -1.51
C GLU A 165 3.60 13.79 -0.74
N VAL A 166 2.72 13.40 0.18
CA VAL A 166 1.96 14.31 1.04
C VAL A 166 1.93 13.73 2.45
N CYS A 167 2.13 14.57 3.47
CA CYS A 167 2.00 14.18 4.85
C CYS A 167 0.55 13.72 5.15
N PRO A 168 0.33 12.48 5.63
CA PRO A 168 -1.01 11.97 5.89
C PRO A 168 -1.68 12.65 7.09
N ILE A 169 -0.94 13.43 7.87
CA ILE A 169 -1.47 14.16 9.01
C ILE A 169 -1.79 15.61 8.62
N CYS A 170 -0.77 16.41 8.26
CA CYS A 170 -0.92 17.86 8.05
C CYS A 170 -0.91 18.33 6.59
N LYS A 171 -0.89 17.41 5.61
CA LYS A 171 -1.07 17.69 4.17
C LYS A 171 0.00 18.52 3.45
N VAL A 172 1.11 18.82 4.10
CA VAL A 172 2.28 19.41 3.40
C VAL A 172 2.92 18.41 2.46
N GLY A 173 3.61 18.90 1.42
CA GLY A 173 4.29 18.07 0.45
C GLY A 173 5.57 17.44 1.00
N LYS A 174 6.13 16.48 0.23
CA LYS A 174 7.34 15.73 0.60
C LYS A 174 8.57 16.60 0.85
N GLU A 175 8.62 17.81 0.28
CA GLU A 175 9.69 18.79 0.50
C GLU A 175 9.77 19.26 1.96
N ARG A 176 8.71 19.01 2.75
CA ARG A 176 8.66 19.32 4.19
C ARG A 176 9.02 18.13 5.08
N PHE A 177 9.60 17.08 4.52
CA PHE A 177 10.17 15.96 5.27
C PHE A 177 11.68 16.05 5.36
N GLU A 178 12.22 15.63 6.49
CA GLU A 178 13.65 15.46 6.73
C GLU A 178 13.94 14.02 7.12
N ARG A 179 15.15 13.53 6.83
CA ARG A 179 15.60 12.24 7.34
C ARG A 179 15.87 12.38 8.85
N PHE A 180 15.19 11.57 9.65
CA PHE A 180 15.31 11.53 11.09
C PHE A 180 16.42 10.58 11.55
N ILE A 181 16.42 9.34 11.03
CA ILE A 181 17.43 8.28 11.27
C ILE A 181 17.64 7.50 9.96
#